data_AF-F0T8V3-F1
#
_entry.id   AF-F0T8V3-F1
#
_cell.length_a   1.000
_cell.length_b   1.000
_cell.length_c   1.000
_cell.angle_alpha   90.00
_cell.angle_beta   90.00
_cell.angle_gamma   90.00
#
_symmetry.space_group_name_H-M   'P 1'
#
loop_
_entity.id
_entity.type
_entity.pdbx_description
1 polymer ?
#
loop_
_entity_poly.entity_id
_entity_poly.type
_entity_poly.pdbx_seq_one_letter_code
_entity_poly.pdbx_strand_id
1 'polypeptide(L)'
;MILVIGENNKLEKLINEVNFSELGIMERKDLQEWIFECPEILGEDLLIVTKEYDKFDKTNKRLDILAIDHDGKLVVIELKRDVANAFVDLQAIHYAAYCSTFTLDQVAEIRTEDNNKSKDVNKEEIIDFIENKEFSDFDNQPRIIIVANSYKEETLAAVLWLRDNGIDISCVKLESHKLDEKIVVTPDIIVPIPEAKEFMVYREQKSKTLSKGKITEKTFFEHLNQYGTHFFEELFKFSDEKDLILNWGGTGFSLNVRIGNEKVSLLQGYCDLKVTGQTMNSTVSMISKKVENGDIIVSDYVEKTLDLNIFRKVGNGFVFDLERELTDVEWSKFKDVLSHTIENIKKNGVKLSDDN
;
A
#
# COMPACT_ATOMS: atom_id res chain seq x y z
N MET A 1 -8.20 12.11 24.17
CA MET A 1 -8.86 12.66 25.39
C MET A 1 -9.09 11.51 26.36
N ILE A 2 -8.70 11.65 27.63
CA ILE A 2 -8.79 10.58 28.63
C ILE A 2 -9.80 10.95 29.72
N LEU A 3 -10.69 10.01 30.05
CA LEU A 3 -11.63 10.12 31.15
C LEU A 3 -11.10 9.34 32.37
N VAL A 4 -10.93 10.01 33.51
CA VAL A 4 -10.48 9.38 34.76
C VAL A 4 -11.69 9.14 35.64
N ILE A 5 -11.98 7.86 35.88
CA ILE A 5 -13.08 7.40 36.73
C ILE A 5 -12.49 6.75 37.98
N GLY A 6 -12.92 7.20 39.16
CA GLY A 6 -12.53 6.59 40.42
C GLY A 6 -13.20 5.24 40.63
N GLU A 7 -12.65 4.40 41.53
CA GLU A 7 -13.23 3.08 41.87
C GLU A 7 -14.68 3.15 42.38
N ASN A 8 -15.11 4.32 42.87
CA ASN A 8 -16.49 4.61 43.27
C ASN A 8 -17.43 4.90 42.08
N ASN A 9 -16.96 4.68 40.85
CA ASN A 9 -17.65 4.94 39.58
C ASN A 9 -18.06 6.41 39.38
N LYS A 10 -17.31 7.35 39.95
CA LYS A 10 -17.51 8.79 39.73
C LYS A 10 -16.47 9.35 38.78
N LEU A 11 -16.91 10.28 37.95
CA LEU A 11 -16.02 11.09 37.13
C LEU A 11 -15.14 11.96 38.03
N GLU A 12 -13.82 11.77 37.94
CA GLU A 12 -12.85 12.55 38.70
C GLU A 12 -12.20 13.64 37.85
N LYS A 13 -11.70 13.29 36.66
CA LYS A 13 -11.01 14.24 35.76
C LYS A 13 -11.29 13.94 34.28
N LEU A 14 -11.27 15.00 33.48
CA LEU A 14 -11.21 14.95 32.03
C LEU A 14 -9.87 15.54 31.59
N ILE A 15 -9.07 14.77 30.85
CA ILE A 15 -7.71 15.15 30.47
C ILE A 15 -7.62 15.25 28.95
N ASN A 16 -7.23 16.44 28.48
CA ASN A 16 -6.98 16.69 27.07
C ASN A 16 -5.57 16.25 26.68
N GLU A 17 -5.37 16.08 25.38
CA GLU A 17 -4.04 15.88 24.81
C GLU A 17 -3.17 17.11 25.07
N VAL A 18 -1.89 16.88 25.32
CA VAL A 18 -0.86 17.90 25.45
C VAL A 18 0.27 17.51 24.48
N ASN A 19 0.88 18.47 23.80
CA ASN A 19 2.02 18.17 22.94
C ASN A 19 3.23 17.76 23.77
N PHE A 20 4.05 16.83 23.26
CA PHE A 20 5.29 16.42 23.93
C PHE A 20 6.24 17.61 24.18
N SER A 21 6.31 18.55 23.23
CA SER A 21 7.08 19.78 23.36
C SER A 21 6.68 20.64 24.57
N GLU A 22 5.39 20.70 24.90
CA GLU A 22 4.88 21.44 26.07
C GLU A 22 5.23 20.75 27.39
N LEU A 23 5.40 19.43 27.37
CA LEU A 23 5.85 18.63 28.51
C LEU A 23 7.38 18.61 28.66
N GLY A 24 8.12 19.31 27.79
CA GLY A 24 9.59 19.32 27.79
C GLY A 24 10.22 18.01 27.34
N ILE A 25 9.42 17.11 26.76
CA ILE A 25 9.83 15.80 26.28
C ILE A 25 10.61 15.97 24.96
N MET A 26 11.69 15.22 24.80
CA MET A 26 12.56 15.23 23.64
C MET A 26 12.50 13.89 22.90
N GLU A 27 12.60 13.95 21.57
CA GLU A 27 12.57 12.78 20.68
C GLU A 27 13.56 11.68 21.11
N ARG A 28 14.84 12.03 21.20
CA ARG A 28 15.92 11.06 21.48
C ARG A 28 16.10 10.72 22.94
N LYS A 29 15.89 11.69 23.84
CA LYS A 29 16.17 11.48 25.27
C LYS A 29 15.03 10.79 26.00
N ASP A 30 13.82 10.87 25.45
CA ASP A 30 12.61 10.42 26.13
C ASP A 30 11.81 9.45 25.27
N LEU A 31 11.25 9.87 24.12
CA LEU A 31 10.37 8.99 23.30
C LEU A 31 11.10 7.72 22.86
N GLN A 32 12.32 7.88 22.34
CA GLN A 32 13.14 6.78 21.87
C GLN A 32 13.47 5.80 23.02
N GLU A 33 13.78 6.31 24.21
CA GLU A 33 14.06 5.48 25.38
C GLU A 33 12.82 4.71 25.82
N TRP A 34 11.64 5.33 25.82
CA TRP A 34 10.39 4.65 26.15
C TRP A 34 10.06 3.52 25.16
N ILE A 35 10.24 3.76 23.86
CA ILE A 35 10.00 2.74 22.83
C ILE A 35 11.07 1.64 22.89
N PHE A 36 12.32 2.00 23.22
CA PHE A 36 13.39 1.02 23.40
C PHE A 36 13.13 0.10 24.60
N GLU A 37 12.58 0.64 25.70
CA GLU A 37 12.21 -0.13 26.89
C GLU A 37 10.89 -0.90 26.73
N CYS A 38 9.91 -0.34 26.02
CA CYS A 38 8.57 -0.92 25.82
C CYS A 38 8.14 -0.77 24.35
N PRO A 39 8.69 -1.61 23.44
CA PRO A 39 8.37 -1.54 22.01
C PRO A 39 6.91 -1.89 21.71
N GLU A 40 6.26 -2.63 22.62
CA GLU A 40 4.85 -3.02 22.57
C GLU A 40 3.90 -1.82 22.43
N ILE A 41 4.34 -0.62 22.83
CA ILE A 41 3.60 0.63 22.63
C ILE A 41 3.33 0.91 21.15
N LEU A 42 4.09 0.32 20.23
CA LEU A 42 3.86 0.44 18.78
C LEU A 42 2.73 -0.47 18.26
N GLY A 43 2.12 -1.29 19.13
CA GLY A 43 0.99 -2.16 18.80
C GLY A 43 1.37 -3.45 18.09
N GLU A 44 2.64 -3.85 18.19
CA GLU A 44 3.16 -5.16 17.81
C GLU A 44 4.37 -5.52 18.69
N ASP A 45 4.65 -6.81 18.82
CA ASP A 45 5.86 -7.29 19.52
C ASP A 45 7.06 -7.20 18.57
N LEU A 46 8.14 -6.58 19.04
CA LEU A 46 9.33 -6.26 18.26
C LEU A 46 10.58 -6.50 19.09
N LEU A 47 11.53 -7.19 18.48
CA LEU A 47 12.85 -7.37 19.05
C LEU A 47 13.76 -6.20 18.65
N ILE A 48 13.96 -5.25 19.56
CA ILE A 48 14.82 -4.08 19.31
C ILE A 48 16.28 -4.50 19.13
N VAL A 49 16.87 -4.24 17.96
CA VAL A 49 18.27 -4.52 17.63
C VAL A 49 19.18 -3.44 18.20
N THR A 50 18.88 -2.19 17.87
CA THR A 50 19.70 -1.03 18.27
C THR A 50 18.91 0.26 18.17
N LYS A 51 19.47 1.32 18.77
CA LYS A 51 19.00 2.70 18.62
C LYS A 51 20.14 3.58 18.13
N GLU A 52 19.79 4.64 17.40
CA GLU A 52 20.73 5.67 16.95
C GLU A 52 21.88 5.10 16.09
N TYR A 53 21.58 4.12 15.22
CA TYR A 53 22.57 3.50 14.35
C TYR A 53 23.05 4.46 13.25
N ASP A 54 24.36 4.71 13.18
CA ASP A 54 24.97 5.71 12.31
C ASP A 54 26.12 5.19 11.43
N LYS A 55 26.38 3.88 11.42
CA LYS A 55 27.50 3.25 10.68
C LYS A 55 27.19 2.96 9.22
N PHE A 56 26.30 3.73 8.62
CA PHE A 56 25.98 3.63 7.21
C PHE A 56 27.13 4.22 6.36
N ASP A 57 27.47 3.58 5.23
CA ASP A 57 28.54 4.06 4.35
C ASP A 57 28.20 5.46 3.79
N LYS A 58 29.19 6.36 3.80
CA LYS A 58 29.14 7.71 3.18
C LYS A 58 28.02 8.64 3.70
N THR A 59 27.48 8.41 4.89
CA THR A 59 26.47 9.30 5.46
C THR A 59 26.66 9.48 6.97
N ASN A 60 26.37 10.69 7.46
CA ASN A 60 26.31 10.99 8.90
C ASN A 60 24.87 10.91 9.42
N LYS A 61 23.98 10.31 8.63
CA LYS A 61 22.58 10.06 9.00
C LYS A 61 22.52 8.89 9.96
N ARG A 62 21.46 8.90 10.76
CA ARG A 62 21.32 8.04 11.91
C ARG A 62 19.88 7.58 12.03
N LEU A 63 19.71 6.27 12.04
CA LEU A 63 18.42 5.63 12.22
C LEU A 63 18.07 5.65 13.72
N ASP A 64 16.87 6.14 14.05
CA ASP A 64 16.42 6.24 15.44
C ASP A 64 16.34 4.86 16.11
N ILE A 65 15.60 3.89 15.53
CA ILE A 65 15.53 2.52 16.06
C ILE A 65 15.50 1.49 14.90
N LEU A 66 16.25 0.40 15.08
CA LEU A 66 16.19 -0.80 14.25
C LEU A 66 15.65 -1.96 15.09
N ALA A 67 14.67 -2.69 14.56
CA ALA A 67 14.06 -3.84 15.22
C ALA A 67 13.82 -5.01 14.25
N ILE A 68 13.31 -6.12 14.77
CA ILE A 68 12.94 -7.32 14.03
C ILE A 68 11.51 -7.72 14.45
N ASP A 69 10.71 -8.22 13.51
CA ASP A 69 9.39 -8.81 13.79
C ASP A 69 9.41 -10.35 13.79
N HIS A 70 8.29 -10.97 14.18
CA HIS A 70 8.17 -12.44 14.24
C HIS A 70 8.27 -13.15 12.89
N ASP A 71 8.05 -12.45 11.76
CA ASP A 71 8.20 -13.01 10.42
C ASP A 71 9.66 -13.04 9.94
N GLY A 72 10.57 -12.42 10.71
CA GLY A 72 11.97 -12.27 10.35
C GLY A 72 12.22 -11.11 9.38
N LYS A 73 11.40 -10.05 9.45
CA LYS A 73 11.66 -8.80 8.74
C LYS A 73 12.42 -7.82 9.62
N LEU A 74 13.35 -7.10 9.00
CA LEU A 74 13.89 -5.88 9.61
C LEU A 74 12.82 -4.80 9.64
N VAL A 75 12.76 -4.08 10.76
CA VAL A 75 11.79 -3.01 11.00
C VAL A 75 12.56 -1.74 11.31
N VAL A 76 12.44 -0.75 10.42
CA VAL A 76 13.04 0.58 10.54
C VAL A 76 12.02 1.51 11.17
N ILE A 77 12.37 2.10 12.32
CA ILE A 77 11.45 2.95 13.08
C ILE A 77 12.03 4.36 13.13
N GLU A 78 11.29 5.31 12.59
CA GLU A 78 11.66 6.74 12.55
C GLU A 78 10.70 7.52 13.45
N LEU A 79 11.25 8.31 14.37
CA LEU A 79 10.50 9.03 15.39
C LEU A 79 10.42 10.51 15.04
N LYS A 80 9.26 11.13 15.31
CA LYS A 80 9.08 12.57 15.27
C LYS A 80 8.35 13.02 16.52
N ARG A 81 8.98 13.89 17.31
CA ARG A 81 8.37 14.35 18.58
C ARG A 81 6.96 14.92 18.40
N ASP A 82 6.80 15.89 17.49
CA ASP A 82 5.53 16.60 17.31
C ASP A 82 4.92 16.20 15.97
N VAL A 83 5.23 16.94 14.89
CA VAL A 83 4.63 16.74 13.57
C VAL A 83 5.58 15.97 12.64
N ALA A 84 5.11 14.85 12.10
CA ALA A 84 5.68 14.20 10.93
C ALA A 84 5.53 15.12 9.70
N ASN A 85 6.66 15.67 9.23
CA ASN A 85 6.70 16.58 8.09
C ASN A 85 6.94 15.83 6.77
N ALA A 86 6.91 16.54 5.64
CA ALA A 86 7.02 15.96 4.29
C ALA A 86 8.38 15.30 3.94
N PHE A 87 9.33 15.22 4.87
CA PHE A 87 10.63 14.58 4.66
C PHE A 87 10.85 13.33 5.51
N VAL A 88 9.96 13.05 6.47
CA VAL A 88 10.12 11.91 7.39
C VAL A 88 9.97 10.57 6.67
N ASP A 89 9.02 10.49 5.74
CA ASP A 89 8.80 9.35 4.86
C ASP A 89 10.04 9.08 4.00
N LEU A 90 10.61 10.11 3.37
CA LEU A 90 11.83 9.97 2.58
C LEU A 90 13.03 9.54 3.43
N GLN A 91 13.15 10.07 4.66
CA GLN A 91 14.19 9.65 5.60
C GLN A 91 14.05 8.17 5.97
N ALA A 92 12.84 7.73 6.32
CA ALA A 92 12.57 6.35 6.66
C ALA A 92 12.84 5.39 5.48
N ILE A 93 12.50 5.80 4.25
CA ILE A 93 12.82 5.06 3.02
C ILE A 93 14.33 4.92 2.82
N HIS A 94 15.11 5.98 3.05
CA HIS A 94 16.57 5.88 2.94
C HIS A 94 17.14 4.85 3.92
N TYR A 95 16.66 4.83 5.17
CA TYR A 95 17.13 3.84 6.14
C TYR A 95 16.68 2.43 5.80
N ALA A 96 15.44 2.22 5.35
CA ALA A 96 15.02 0.92 4.83
C ALA A 96 15.90 0.45 3.67
N ALA A 97 16.24 1.34 2.75
CA ALA A 97 17.16 1.02 1.66
C ALA A 97 18.56 0.65 2.17
N TYR A 98 19.10 1.36 3.16
CA TYR A 98 20.40 1.03 3.74
C TYR A 98 20.40 -0.31 4.51
N CYS A 99 19.33 -0.59 5.25
CA CYS A 99 19.17 -1.83 6.01
C CYS A 99 18.82 -3.04 5.13
N SER A 100 18.35 -2.83 3.89
CA SER A 100 17.95 -3.91 2.95
C SER A 100 19.07 -4.88 2.57
N THR A 101 20.33 -4.54 2.88
CA THR A 101 21.50 -5.40 2.61
C THR A 101 22.06 -6.05 3.87
N PHE A 102 21.43 -5.87 5.02
CA PHE A 102 21.91 -6.41 6.28
C PHE A 102 21.66 -7.92 6.35
N THR A 103 22.68 -8.65 6.77
CA THR A 103 22.57 -10.08 7.06
C THR A 103 22.34 -10.32 8.55
N LEU A 104 21.84 -11.51 8.89
CA LEU A 104 21.68 -11.98 10.27
C LEU A 104 22.96 -11.82 11.09
N ASP A 105 24.10 -12.15 10.49
CA ASP A 105 25.40 -12.01 11.14
C ASP A 105 25.76 -10.55 11.43
N GLN A 106 25.40 -9.61 10.54
CA GLN A 106 25.64 -8.18 10.77
C GLN A 106 24.70 -7.65 11.84
N VAL A 107 23.42 -8.03 11.82
CA VAL A 107 22.43 -7.57 12.80
C VAL A 107 22.73 -8.10 14.20
N ALA A 108 23.15 -9.36 14.31
CA ALA A 108 23.62 -9.93 15.57
C ALA A 108 24.85 -9.20 16.11
N GLU A 109 25.78 -8.79 15.23
CA GLU A 109 26.94 -7.97 15.59
C GLU A 109 26.52 -6.58 16.09
N ILE A 110 25.64 -5.90 15.37
CA ILE A 110 25.12 -4.57 15.74
C ILE A 110 24.51 -4.62 17.16
N ARG A 111 23.70 -5.65 17.45
CA ARG A 111 23.05 -5.83 18.75
C ARG A 111 24.04 -6.00 19.92
N THR A 112 25.27 -6.46 19.66
CA THR A 112 26.29 -6.63 20.72
C THR A 112 26.70 -5.31 21.35
N GLU A 113 26.61 -4.22 20.60
CA GLU A 113 27.04 -2.89 21.05
C GLU A 113 26.13 -2.33 22.14
N ASP A 114 24.84 -2.68 22.11
CA ASP A 114 23.85 -2.16 23.06
C ASP A 114 23.69 -3.05 24.30
N ASN A 115 23.87 -4.36 24.17
CA ASN A 115 23.57 -5.30 25.25
C ASN A 115 24.80 -6.04 25.82
N ASN A 116 25.99 -5.85 25.26
CA ASN A 116 27.25 -6.51 25.65
C ASN A 116 27.22 -8.05 25.64
N LYS A 117 26.24 -8.68 24.98
CA LYS A 117 26.22 -10.13 24.74
C LYS A 117 27.12 -10.47 23.55
N SER A 118 27.55 -11.73 23.46
CA SER A 118 28.29 -12.18 22.28
C SER A 118 27.37 -12.22 21.05
N LYS A 119 27.98 -12.10 19.87
CA LYS A 119 27.28 -12.24 18.58
C LYS A 119 26.47 -13.54 18.50
N ASP A 120 27.04 -14.66 18.94
CA ASP A 120 26.38 -15.96 18.87
C ASP A 120 25.11 -16.02 19.74
N VAL A 121 25.16 -15.47 20.97
CA VAL A 121 23.99 -15.37 21.85
C VAL A 121 22.92 -14.46 21.23
N ASN A 122 23.32 -13.31 20.67
CA ASN A 122 22.38 -12.43 20.00
C ASN A 122 21.74 -13.07 18.76
N LYS A 123 22.51 -13.87 18.02
CA LYS A 123 22.01 -14.60 16.86
C LYS A 123 20.99 -15.67 17.26
N GLU A 124 21.25 -16.41 18.33
CA GLU A 124 20.30 -17.37 18.92
C GLU A 124 19.02 -16.66 19.37
N GLU A 125 19.12 -15.56 20.13
CA GLU A 125 17.95 -14.78 20.58
C GLU A 125 17.12 -14.23 19.43
N ILE A 126 17.75 -13.80 18.34
CA ILE A 126 17.05 -13.36 17.12
C ILE A 126 16.30 -14.52 16.48
N ILE A 127 16.95 -15.68 16.32
CA ILE A 127 16.32 -16.87 15.72
C ILE A 127 15.16 -17.35 16.60
N ASP A 128 15.31 -17.37 17.92
CA ASP A 128 14.28 -17.80 18.86
C ASP A 128 13.07 -16.87 18.88
N PHE A 129 13.27 -15.58 18.62
CA PHE A 129 12.19 -14.60 18.51
C PHE A 129 11.38 -14.73 17.20
N ILE A 130 12.01 -15.20 16.12
CA ILE A 130 11.39 -15.35 14.81
C ILE A 130 10.57 -16.64 14.76
N GLU A 131 9.26 -16.51 14.52
CA GLU A 131 8.34 -17.65 14.41
C GLU A 131 8.37 -18.31 13.02
N ASN A 132 8.90 -17.60 12.02
CA ASN A 132 9.05 -18.10 10.66
C ASN A 132 10.11 -19.21 10.57
N LYS A 133 9.64 -20.46 10.48
CA LYS A 133 10.49 -21.67 10.39
C LYS A 133 11.36 -21.77 9.14
N GLU A 134 11.04 -21.01 8.09
CA GLU A 134 11.83 -20.96 6.86
C GLU A 134 12.87 -19.83 6.87
N PHE A 135 12.94 -19.04 7.95
CA PHE A 135 13.91 -17.97 8.09
C PHE A 135 15.34 -18.54 8.05
N SER A 136 16.17 -17.93 7.20
CA SER A 136 17.59 -18.27 7.07
C SER A 136 18.45 -17.02 7.07
N ASP A 137 17.95 -15.94 6.48
CA ASP A 137 18.52 -14.60 6.54
C ASP A 137 17.41 -13.56 6.30
N PHE A 138 17.71 -12.28 6.54
CA PHE A 138 16.81 -11.18 6.22
C PHE A 138 16.66 -11.00 4.71
N ASP A 139 15.46 -10.67 4.27
CA ASP A 139 15.25 -10.28 2.88
C ASP A 139 15.53 -8.78 2.65
N ASN A 140 15.45 -8.37 1.39
CA ASN A 140 15.77 -7.01 0.97
C ASN A 140 14.58 -6.03 1.09
N GLN A 141 13.55 -6.38 1.86
CA GLN A 141 12.35 -5.56 2.05
C GLN A 141 12.07 -5.31 3.54
N PRO A 142 12.85 -4.43 4.19
CA PRO A 142 12.54 -3.98 5.54
C PRO A 142 11.17 -3.29 5.61
N ARG A 143 10.48 -3.48 6.72
CA ARG A 143 9.26 -2.75 7.10
C ARG A 143 9.65 -1.38 7.66
N ILE A 144 8.73 -0.43 7.57
CA ILE A 144 8.92 0.93 8.07
C ILE A 144 7.80 1.26 9.05
N ILE A 145 8.13 1.81 10.21
CA ILE A 145 7.18 2.41 11.15
C ILE A 145 7.57 3.87 11.35
N ILE A 146 6.68 4.79 10.99
CA ILE A 146 6.85 6.20 11.35
C ILE A 146 6.04 6.45 12.62
N VAL A 147 6.67 7.02 13.64
CA VAL A 147 6.02 7.33 14.92
C VAL A 147 6.00 8.84 15.13
N ALA A 148 4.83 9.44 15.33
CA ALA A 148 4.72 10.88 15.58
C ALA A 148 3.53 11.25 16.46
N ASN A 149 3.48 12.47 17.01
CA ASN A 149 2.26 12.94 17.66
C ASN A 149 1.18 13.35 16.65
N SER A 150 1.56 13.81 15.46
CA SER A 150 0.61 14.11 14.37
C SER A 150 1.26 14.03 12.99
N TYR A 151 0.45 13.91 11.95
CA TYR A 151 0.90 13.75 10.57
C TYR A 151 0.24 14.79 9.67
N LYS A 152 1.01 15.32 8.71
CA LYS A 152 0.46 16.14 7.64
C LYS A 152 -0.27 15.28 6.61
N GLU A 153 -1.28 15.84 5.96
CA GLU A 153 -2.06 15.15 4.92
C GLU A 153 -1.18 14.64 3.79
N GLU A 154 -0.17 15.40 3.38
CA GLU A 154 0.74 15.00 2.30
C GLU A 154 1.61 13.81 2.69
N THR A 155 2.05 13.74 3.96
CA THR A 155 2.81 12.60 4.48
C THR A 155 1.94 11.34 4.48
N LEU A 156 0.68 11.44 4.94
CA LEU A 156 -0.26 10.31 4.90
C LEU A 156 -0.57 9.86 3.48
N ALA A 157 -0.77 10.79 2.55
CA ALA A 157 -1.00 10.47 1.14
C ALA A 157 0.19 9.72 0.53
N ALA A 158 1.43 10.12 0.84
CA ALA A 158 2.63 9.43 0.39
C ALA A 158 2.74 8.02 0.98
N VAL A 159 2.53 7.87 2.29
CA VAL A 159 2.54 6.58 3.00
C VAL A 159 1.51 5.62 2.40
N LEU A 160 0.28 6.08 2.18
CA LEU A 160 -0.78 5.26 1.57
C LEU A 160 -0.39 4.82 0.16
N TRP A 161 0.14 5.73 -0.66
CA TRP A 161 0.59 5.38 -2.01
C TRP A 161 1.75 4.38 -1.99
N LEU A 162 2.72 4.51 -1.09
CA LEU A 162 3.83 3.56 -0.95
C LEU A 162 3.31 2.17 -0.58
N ARG A 163 2.35 2.11 0.33
CA ARG A 163 1.68 0.86 0.72
C ARG A 163 0.93 0.21 -0.44
N ASP A 164 0.21 1.01 -1.23
CA ASP A 164 -0.44 0.56 -2.47
C ASP A 164 0.54 -0.02 -3.50
N ASN A 165 1.82 0.36 -3.41
CA ASN A 165 2.89 -0.11 -4.28
C ASN A 165 3.79 -1.18 -3.60
N GLY A 166 3.31 -1.80 -2.52
CA GLY A 166 3.93 -2.96 -1.89
C GLY A 166 5.07 -2.65 -0.93
N ILE A 167 5.23 -1.39 -0.51
CA ILE A 167 6.13 -1.03 0.58
C ILE A 167 5.39 -1.19 1.90
N ASP A 168 5.89 -2.03 2.80
CA ASP A 168 5.28 -2.16 4.12
C ASP A 168 5.70 -0.99 5.00
N ILE A 169 4.84 0.02 5.04
CA ILE A 169 5.01 1.23 5.84
C ILE A 169 3.76 1.49 6.68
N SER A 170 3.96 1.76 7.96
CA SER A 170 2.92 2.07 8.93
C SER A 170 3.15 3.42 9.61
N CYS A 171 2.09 3.95 10.21
CA CYS A 171 2.12 5.18 10.99
C CYS A 171 1.47 4.93 12.35
N VAL A 172 2.23 5.21 13.40
CA VAL A 172 1.78 5.12 14.80
C VAL A 172 1.76 6.50 15.41
N LYS A 173 0.57 6.98 15.74
CA LYS A 173 0.38 8.23 16.47
C LYS A 173 0.61 7.98 17.96
N LEU A 174 1.48 8.76 18.60
CA LEU A 174 1.60 8.79 20.07
C LEU A 174 0.97 10.06 20.63
N GLU A 175 -0.12 9.90 21.38
CA GLU A 175 -0.76 10.99 22.10
C GLU A 175 -0.23 11.06 23.53
N SER A 176 -0.08 12.27 24.06
CA SER A 176 0.42 12.48 25.41
C SER A 176 -0.57 13.22 26.29
N HIS A 177 -0.68 12.80 27.54
CA HIS A 177 -1.62 13.32 28.52
C HIS A 177 -0.94 13.50 29.88
N LYS A 178 -1.13 14.66 30.51
CA LYS A 178 -0.64 14.89 31.87
C LYS A 178 -1.68 14.47 32.91
N LEU A 179 -1.35 13.44 33.69
CA LEU A 179 -2.15 12.97 34.82
C LEU A 179 -1.36 13.17 36.11
N ASP A 180 -1.67 14.26 36.83
CA ASP A 180 -0.94 14.67 38.03
C ASP A 180 0.56 14.85 37.73
N GLU A 181 1.43 14.10 38.41
CA GLU A 181 2.89 14.09 38.20
C GLU A 181 3.35 13.01 37.20
N LYS A 182 2.41 12.40 36.46
CA LYS A 182 2.69 11.36 35.46
C LYS A 182 2.34 11.83 34.07
N ILE A 183 3.04 11.27 33.09
CA ILE A 183 2.71 11.39 31.67
C ILE A 183 2.14 10.04 31.25
N VAL A 184 0.95 10.08 30.66
CA VAL A 184 0.31 8.93 30.04
C VAL A 184 0.49 9.08 28.54
N VAL A 185 1.06 8.06 27.90
CA VAL A 185 1.21 8.00 26.45
C VAL A 185 0.31 6.91 25.92
N THR A 186 -0.48 7.23 24.91
CA THR A 186 -1.40 6.29 24.26
C THR A 186 -1.08 6.18 22.78
N PRO A 187 -0.91 4.96 22.24
CA PRO A 187 -0.72 4.77 20.82
C PRO A 187 -2.05 4.70 20.06
N ASP A 188 -2.04 5.18 18.83
CA ASP A 188 -3.10 5.04 17.84
C ASP A 188 -2.48 4.70 16.48
N ILE A 189 -2.73 3.51 15.96
CA ILE A 189 -2.20 3.08 14.65
C ILE A 189 -3.08 3.70 13.58
N ILE A 190 -2.58 4.69 12.87
CA ILE A 190 -3.38 5.42 11.88
C ILE A 190 -3.24 4.83 10.47
N VAL A 191 -2.13 4.14 10.18
CA VAL A 191 -1.92 3.42 8.91
C VAL A 191 -1.24 2.07 9.15
N PRO A 192 -1.84 0.94 8.74
CA PRO A 192 -3.27 0.82 8.44
C PRO A 192 -4.10 1.00 9.72
N ILE A 193 -5.31 1.51 9.60
CA ILE A 193 -6.26 1.56 10.73
C ILE A 193 -6.42 0.11 11.28
N PRO A 194 -6.42 -0.15 12.60
CA PRO A 194 -6.40 -1.49 13.19
C PRO A 194 -7.42 -2.47 12.59
N GLU A 195 -8.65 -2.00 12.33
CA GLU A 195 -9.71 -2.80 11.70
C GLU A 195 -9.35 -3.24 10.27
N ALA A 196 -8.52 -2.47 9.58
CA ALA A 196 -7.95 -2.85 8.30
C ALA A 196 -6.73 -3.79 8.44
N LYS A 197 -6.02 -3.84 9.58
CA LYS A 197 -4.83 -4.70 9.78
C LYS A 197 -5.18 -6.19 9.61
N GLU A 198 -6.28 -6.68 10.19
CA GLU A 198 -6.73 -8.07 10.02
C GLU A 198 -7.10 -8.39 8.56
N PHE A 199 -7.77 -7.46 7.88
CA PHE A 199 -8.10 -7.58 6.46
C PHE A 199 -6.86 -7.52 5.56
N MET A 200 -5.86 -6.73 5.94
CA MET A 200 -4.59 -6.60 5.24
C MET A 200 -3.67 -7.79 5.44
N VAL A 201 -3.58 -8.39 6.64
CA VAL A 201 -2.82 -9.62 6.89
C VAL A 201 -3.37 -10.77 6.03
N TYR A 202 -4.69 -10.91 5.94
CA TYR A 202 -5.33 -11.86 5.02
C TYR A 202 -4.99 -11.58 3.54
N ARG A 203 -4.89 -10.31 3.15
CA ARG A 203 -4.55 -9.89 1.78
C ARG A 203 -3.06 -9.98 1.45
N GLU A 204 -2.16 -9.71 2.39
CA GLU A 204 -0.71 -9.77 2.23
C GLU A 204 -0.23 -11.23 2.11
N GLN A 205 -0.85 -12.15 2.85
CA GLN A 205 -0.64 -13.60 2.64
C GLN A 205 -1.11 -14.05 1.24
N LYS A 206 -2.22 -13.50 0.73
CA LYS A 206 -2.69 -13.73 -0.65
C LYS A 206 -1.78 -13.08 -1.70
N SER A 207 -1.34 -11.84 -1.48
CA SER A 207 -0.47 -11.05 -2.36
C SER A 207 0.96 -11.61 -2.46
N LYS A 208 1.58 -12.01 -1.34
CA LYS A 208 2.90 -12.67 -1.32
C LYS A 208 2.90 -13.97 -2.13
N THR A 209 1.75 -14.65 -2.24
CA THR A 209 1.59 -15.87 -3.05
C THR A 209 1.41 -15.58 -4.55
N LEU A 210 0.99 -14.35 -4.93
CA LEU A 210 0.55 -14.01 -6.29
C LEU A 210 1.46 -12.99 -7.01
N SER A 211 2.38 -12.31 -6.32
CA SER A 211 3.19 -11.22 -6.88
C SER A 211 4.36 -11.63 -7.80
N LYS A 212 4.45 -12.90 -8.23
CA LYS A 212 5.47 -13.34 -9.21
C LYS A 212 4.92 -13.99 -10.49
N GLY A 213 3.62 -13.92 -10.79
CA GLY A 213 3.05 -14.51 -12.01
C GLY A 213 1.86 -13.75 -12.60
N LYS A 214 1.60 -13.97 -13.91
CA LYS A 214 0.31 -13.62 -14.51
C LYS A 214 -0.76 -14.55 -13.94
N ILE A 215 -1.91 -14.02 -13.55
CA ILE A 215 -3.05 -14.84 -13.14
C ILE A 215 -3.72 -15.49 -14.35
N THR A 216 -4.47 -16.56 -14.11
CA THR A 216 -5.30 -17.20 -15.13
C THR A 216 -6.74 -16.71 -15.04
N GLU A 217 -7.54 -16.98 -16.06
CA GLU A 217 -8.99 -16.73 -16.03
C GLU A 217 -9.68 -17.39 -14.83
N LYS A 218 -9.36 -18.65 -14.56
CA LYS A 218 -9.87 -19.37 -13.39
C LYS A 218 -9.55 -18.62 -12.10
N THR A 219 -8.28 -18.23 -11.92
CA THR A 219 -7.84 -17.48 -10.73
C THR A 219 -8.52 -16.12 -10.65
N PHE A 220 -8.76 -15.45 -11.77
CA PHE A 220 -9.46 -14.17 -11.80
C PHE A 220 -10.90 -14.31 -11.28
N PHE A 221 -11.66 -15.28 -11.77
CA PHE A 221 -13.04 -15.52 -11.33
C PHE A 221 -13.15 -16.04 -9.89
N GLU A 222 -12.15 -16.76 -9.38
CA GLU A 222 -12.08 -17.14 -7.96
C GLU A 222 -11.96 -15.93 -7.01
N HIS A 223 -11.60 -14.75 -7.54
CA HIS A 223 -11.37 -13.51 -6.78
C HIS A 223 -12.35 -12.40 -7.14
N LEU A 224 -13.53 -12.75 -7.66
CA LEU A 224 -14.63 -11.82 -7.90
C LEU A 224 -15.78 -12.12 -6.95
N ASN A 225 -16.54 -11.10 -6.59
CA ASN A 225 -17.86 -11.31 -6.04
C ASN A 225 -18.89 -11.52 -7.17
N GLN A 226 -20.16 -11.74 -6.81
CA GLN A 226 -21.23 -11.99 -7.78
C GLN A 226 -21.36 -10.92 -8.88
N TYR A 227 -21.19 -9.64 -8.56
CA TYR A 227 -21.31 -8.54 -9.53
C TYR A 227 -20.15 -8.54 -10.52
N GLY A 228 -18.94 -8.78 -10.02
CA GLY A 228 -17.75 -8.92 -10.85
C GLY A 228 -17.88 -10.13 -11.77
N THR A 229 -18.27 -11.28 -11.23
CA THR A 229 -18.45 -12.54 -11.97
C THR A 229 -19.43 -12.34 -13.13
N HIS A 230 -20.65 -11.89 -12.86
CA HIS A 230 -21.65 -11.68 -13.91
C HIS A 230 -21.20 -10.66 -14.95
N PHE A 231 -20.55 -9.57 -14.52
CA PHE A 231 -20.09 -8.56 -15.45
C PHE A 231 -18.99 -9.08 -16.40
N PHE A 232 -17.99 -9.76 -15.84
CA PHE A 232 -16.85 -10.23 -16.63
C PHE A 232 -17.20 -11.45 -17.50
N GLU A 233 -18.14 -12.30 -17.10
CA GLU A 233 -18.70 -13.33 -17.98
C GLU A 233 -19.34 -12.71 -19.24
N GLU A 234 -20.16 -11.68 -19.08
CA GLU A 234 -20.78 -10.98 -20.21
C GLU A 234 -19.77 -10.22 -21.07
N LEU A 235 -18.75 -9.60 -20.45
CA LEU A 235 -17.67 -8.94 -21.17
C LEU A 235 -16.83 -9.94 -21.96
N PHE A 236 -16.58 -11.14 -21.43
CA PHE A 236 -15.77 -12.16 -22.10
C PHE A 236 -16.51 -12.77 -23.30
N LYS A 237 -17.82 -13.00 -23.19
CA LYS A 237 -18.65 -13.36 -24.36
C LYS A 237 -18.56 -12.30 -25.46
N PHE A 238 -18.70 -11.02 -25.09
CA PHE A 238 -18.55 -9.91 -26.04
C PHE A 238 -17.13 -9.85 -26.65
N SER A 239 -16.10 -10.12 -25.86
CA SER A 239 -14.71 -10.20 -26.32
C SER A 239 -14.54 -11.25 -27.42
N ASP A 240 -15.08 -12.44 -27.22
CA ASP A 240 -15.03 -13.53 -28.19
C ASP A 240 -15.78 -13.18 -29.47
N GLU A 241 -16.98 -12.59 -29.35
CA GLU A 241 -17.79 -12.12 -30.49
C GLU A 241 -17.07 -11.07 -31.35
N LYS A 242 -16.21 -10.24 -30.74
CA LYS A 242 -15.49 -9.14 -31.41
C LYS A 242 -14.03 -9.47 -31.75
N ASP A 243 -13.58 -10.70 -31.49
CA ASP A 243 -12.21 -11.17 -31.67
C ASP A 243 -11.19 -10.25 -30.97
N LEU A 244 -11.45 -9.94 -29.70
CA LEU A 244 -10.59 -9.12 -28.86
C LEU A 244 -9.53 -9.99 -28.15
N ILE A 245 -8.39 -9.38 -27.84
CA ILE A 245 -7.26 -10.08 -27.22
C ILE A 245 -7.19 -9.77 -25.74
N LEU A 246 -7.34 -10.81 -24.92
CA LEU A 246 -7.08 -10.77 -23.48
C LEU A 246 -5.58 -10.96 -23.21
N ASN A 247 -5.00 -10.04 -22.43
CA ASN A 247 -3.66 -10.20 -21.88
C ASN A 247 -3.71 -10.14 -20.35
N TRP A 248 -3.36 -11.24 -19.69
CA TRP A 248 -3.34 -11.32 -18.23
C TRP A 248 -2.16 -10.58 -17.60
N GLY A 249 -2.44 -9.87 -16.51
CA GLY A 249 -1.49 -9.28 -15.56
C GLY A 249 -1.50 -10.03 -14.22
N GLY A 250 -0.98 -9.42 -13.16
CA GLY A 250 -0.92 -10.04 -11.81
C GLY A 250 -2.23 -9.94 -11.01
N THR A 251 -3.11 -9.01 -11.34
CA THR A 251 -4.36 -8.76 -10.59
C THR A 251 -5.58 -8.54 -11.50
N GLY A 252 -5.42 -8.81 -12.79
CA GLY A 252 -6.43 -8.49 -13.79
C GLY A 252 -5.97 -8.77 -15.22
N PHE A 253 -6.63 -8.15 -16.18
CA PHE A 253 -6.34 -8.29 -17.61
C PHE A 253 -6.47 -6.95 -18.34
N SER A 254 -5.86 -6.86 -19.53
CA SER A 254 -6.24 -5.87 -20.54
C SER A 254 -6.99 -6.53 -21.69
N LEU A 255 -8.01 -5.84 -22.19
CA LEU A 255 -8.79 -6.23 -23.35
C LEU A 255 -8.39 -5.34 -24.53
N ASN A 256 -7.91 -5.95 -25.62
CA ASN A 256 -7.18 -5.23 -26.66
C ASN A 256 -7.77 -5.47 -28.04
N VAL A 257 -7.83 -4.39 -28.84
CA VAL A 257 -8.16 -4.42 -30.26
C VAL A 257 -6.87 -4.64 -31.06
N ARG A 258 -6.88 -5.56 -32.02
CA ARG A 258 -5.78 -5.74 -32.97
C ARG A 258 -5.93 -4.79 -34.16
N ILE A 259 -4.88 -4.04 -34.47
CA ILE A 259 -4.76 -3.21 -35.67
C ILE A 259 -3.41 -3.48 -36.34
N GLY A 260 -3.42 -4.17 -37.48
CA GLY A 260 -2.19 -4.70 -38.09
C GLY A 260 -1.43 -5.61 -37.11
N ASN A 261 -0.16 -5.29 -36.85
CA ASN A 261 0.67 -6.00 -35.87
C ASN A 261 0.59 -5.43 -34.45
N GLU A 262 -0.11 -4.31 -34.27
CA GLU A 262 -0.23 -3.62 -32.99
C GLU A 262 -1.45 -4.09 -32.20
N LYS A 263 -1.34 -3.96 -30.87
CA LYS A 263 -2.44 -4.14 -29.92
C LYS A 263 -2.72 -2.80 -29.25
N VAL A 264 -3.99 -2.41 -29.23
CA VAL A 264 -4.47 -1.20 -28.56
C VAL A 264 -5.41 -1.62 -27.45
N SER A 265 -5.04 -1.31 -26.21
CA SER A 265 -5.86 -1.60 -25.04
C SER A 265 -7.10 -0.71 -25.04
N LEU A 266 -8.28 -1.33 -24.91
CA LEU A 266 -9.59 -0.66 -24.87
C LEU A 266 -10.09 -0.55 -23.43
N LEU A 267 -9.96 -1.64 -22.66
CA LEU A 267 -10.37 -1.77 -21.27
C LEU A 267 -9.32 -2.54 -20.45
N GLN A 268 -9.37 -2.36 -19.13
CA GLN A 268 -8.69 -3.19 -18.14
C GLN A 268 -9.69 -3.64 -17.07
N GLY A 269 -9.71 -4.94 -16.77
CA GLY A 269 -10.50 -5.50 -15.69
C GLY A 269 -9.59 -5.94 -14.55
N TYR A 270 -10.02 -5.69 -13.31
CA TYR A 270 -9.31 -6.09 -12.10
C TYR A 270 -10.25 -6.89 -11.19
N CYS A 271 -9.69 -7.84 -10.45
CA CYS A 271 -10.40 -8.59 -9.40
C CYS A 271 -9.94 -8.12 -8.02
N ASP A 272 -10.46 -8.73 -6.95
CA ASP A 272 -10.17 -8.33 -5.55
C ASP A 272 -8.72 -8.62 -5.11
N LEU A 273 -7.88 -9.13 -6.01
CA LEU A 273 -6.43 -9.13 -5.83
C LEU A 273 -5.83 -7.72 -5.93
N LYS A 274 -6.54 -6.76 -6.53
CA LYS A 274 -6.14 -5.35 -6.52
C LYS A 274 -6.69 -4.64 -5.29
N VAL A 275 -5.89 -3.76 -4.67
CA VAL A 275 -6.28 -3.03 -3.45
C VAL A 275 -7.57 -2.24 -3.64
N THR A 276 -7.74 -1.61 -4.80
CA THR A 276 -8.94 -0.86 -5.19
C THR A 276 -10.18 -1.73 -5.40
N GLY A 277 -10.08 -3.04 -5.23
CA GLY A 277 -11.14 -4.01 -5.50
C GLY A 277 -11.36 -4.28 -7.00
N GLN A 278 -12.39 -5.08 -7.27
CA GLN A 278 -12.85 -5.35 -8.62
C GLN A 278 -13.30 -4.09 -9.35
N THR A 279 -12.73 -3.82 -10.53
CA THR A 279 -13.07 -2.64 -11.33
C THR A 279 -12.95 -2.93 -12.82
N MET A 280 -13.68 -2.18 -13.64
CA MET A 280 -13.45 -2.09 -15.08
C MET A 280 -13.07 -0.66 -15.44
N ASN A 281 -11.87 -0.48 -16.00
CA ASN A 281 -11.29 0.81 -16.33
C ASN A 281 -11.11 0.96 -17.84
N SER A 282 -11.38 2.15 -18.37
CA SER A 282 -11.01 2.50 -19.75
C SER A 282 -9.50 2.71 -19.92
N THR A 283 -8.97 2.38 -21.10
CA THR A 283 -7.55 2.62 -21.46
C THR A 283 -7.41 3.63 -22.60
N VAL A 284 -7.55 4.91 -22.27
CA VAL A 284 -7.58 6.00 -23.28
C VAL A 284 -6.20 6.39 -23.84
N SER A 285 -5.13 6.25 -23.05
CA SER A 285 -3.78 6.69 -23.44
C SER A 285 -3.24 5.92 -24.65
N MET A 286 -3.50 4.60 -24.71
CA MET A 286 -3.02 3.76 -25.81
C MET A 286 -3.77 4.04 -27.11
N ILE A 287 -5.07 4.32 -27.03
CA ILE A 287 -5.88 4.70 -28.20
C ILE A 287 -5.34 6.02 -28.77
N SER A 288 -5.19 7.04 -27.92
CA SER A 288 -4.68 8.37 -28.31
C SER A 288 -3.30 8.31 -28.98
N LYS A 289 -2.41 7.46 -28.45
CA LYS A 289 -1.02 7.35 -28.93
C LYS A 289 -0.85 6.50 -30.19
N LYS A 290 -1.60 5.40 -30.30
CA LYS A 290 -1.36 4.37 -31.32
C LYS A 290 -2.33 4.40 -32.49
N VAL A 291 -3.46 5.08 -32.37
CA VAL A 291 -4.51 5.08 -33.40
C VAL A 291 -4.53 6.43 -34.10
N GLU A 292 -4.65 6.41 -35.43
CA GLU A 292 -4.84 7.64 -36.20
C GLU A 292 -6.15 8.33 -35.74
N ASN A 293 -6.13 9.66 -35.57
CA ASN A 293 -7.23 10.40 -34.93
C ASN A 293 -7.64 9.88 -33.52
N GLY A 294 -6.72 9.25 -32.79
CA GLY A 294 -6.99 8.60 -31.50
C GLY A 294 -7.65 9.51 -30.46
N ASP A 295 -7.28 10.79 -30.39
CA ASP A 295 -7.88 11.76 -29.45
C ASP A 295 -9.37 12.00 -29.71
N ILE A 296 -9.79 12.02 -30.99
CA ILE A 296 -11.19 12.17 -31.39
C ILE A 296 -11.98 10.92 -30.97
N ILE A 297 -11.40 9.74 -31.22
CA ILE A 297 -12.00 8.45 -30.84
C ILE A 297 -12.16 8.37 -29.33
N VAL A 298 -11.15 8.80 -28.56
CA VAL A 298 -11.21 8.83 -27.09
C VAL A 298 -12.28 9.78 -26.59
N SER A 299 -12.40 10.99 -27.17
CA SER A 299 -13.42 11.94 -26.77
C SER A 299 -14.82 11.36 -26.96
N ASP A 300 -15.11 10.80 -28.13
CA ASP A 300 -16.39 10.17 -28.45
C ASP A 300 -16.68 8.95 -27.57
N TYR A 301 -15.68 8.10 -27.34
CA TYR A 301 -15.78 6.91 -26.50
C TYR A 301 -16.14 7.25 -25.05
N VAL A 302 -15.43 8.22 -24.47
CA VAL A 302 -15.62 8.61 -23.07
C VAL A 302 -16.94 9.36 -22.90
N GLU A 303 -17.29 10.28 -23.81
CA GLU A 303 -18.56 11.03 -23.78
C GLU A 303 -19.75 10.07 -23.84
N LYS A 304 -19.83 9.20 -24.86
CA LYS A 304 -20.92 8.24 -25.01
C LYS A 304 -21.04 7.27 -23.84
N THR A 305 -19.92 6.90 -23.22
CA THR A 305 -19.95 6.01 -22.05
C THR A 305 -20.48 6.72 -20.81
N LEU A 306 -20.06 7.96 -20.57
CA LEU A 306 -20.51 8.75 -19.42
C LEU A 306 -21.99 9.15 -19.55
N ASP A 307 -22.50 9.37 -20.77
CA ASP A 307 -23.92 9.64 -21.03
C ASP A 307 -24.86 8.49 -20.62
N LEU A 308 -24.31 7.27 -20.43
CA LEU A 308 -25.08 6.16 -19.88
C LEU A 308 -25.46 6.39 -18.41
N ASN A 309 -24.79 7.31 -17.70
CA ASN A 309 -24.99 7.62 -16.28
C ASN A 309 -24.78 6.42 -15.34
N ILE A 310 -23.87 5.52 -15.74
CA ILE A 310 -23.50 4.29 -15.02
C ILE A 310 -22.04 4.35 -14.57
N PHE A 311 -21.19 4.93 -15.41
CA PHE A 311 -19.75 4.96 -15.24
C PHE A 311 -19.31 6.28 -14.62
N ARG A 312 -18.27 6.23 -13.79
CA ARG A 312 -17.69 7.40 -13.15
C ARG A 312 -16.50 7.90 -13.96
N LYS A 313 -16.40 9.22 -14.13
CA LYS A 313 -15.24 9.85 -14.80
C LYS A 313 -14.00 9.77 -13.90
N VAL A 314 -12.87 9.34 -14.46
CA VAL A 314 -11.56 9.31 -13.79
C VAL A 314 -10.50 9.79 -14.77
N GLY A 315 -9.87 10.92 -14.46
CA GLY A 315 -8.93 11.57 -15.38
C GLY A 315 -9.58 11.82 -16.75
N ASN A 316 -8.92 11.33 -17.80
CA ASN A 316 -9.41 11.41 -19.19
C ASN A 316 -10.23 10.18 -19.62
N GLY A 317 -10.61 9.31 -18.68
CA GLY A 317 -11.37 8.09 -18.96
C GLY A 317 -12.52 7.88 -17.98
N PHE A 318 -12.95 6.64 -17.87
CA PHE A 318 -14.02 6.21 -16.97
C PHE A 318 -13.70 4.88 -16.27
N VAL A 319 -14.45 4.63 -15.19
CA VAL A 319 -14.43 3.39 -14.41
C VAL A 319 -15.85 2.93 -14.09
N PHE A 320 -16.02 1.62 -14.01
CA PHE A 320 -17.16 0.97 -13.35
C PHE A 320 -16.65 0.26 -12.09
N ASP A 321 -17.18 0.66 -10.92
CA ASP A 321 -16.75 0.18 -9.61
C ASP A 321 -17.34 -1.22 -9.26
N LEU A 322 -18.12 -1.84 -10.18
CA LEU A 322 -18.65 -3.22 -10.07
C LEU A 322 -19.37 -3.52 -8.74
N GLU A 323 -20.10 -2.55 -8.20
CA GLU A 323 -20.87 -2.68 -6.96
C GLU A 323 -22.34 -3.10 -7.20
N ARG A 324 -22.73 -3.25 -8.47
CA ARG A 324 -24.05 -3.70 -8.90
C ARG A 324 -24.02 -4.36 -10.27
N GLU A 325 -25.09 -5.05 -10.61
CA GLU A 325 -25.31 -5.56 -11.97
C GLU A 325 -25.74 -4.45 -12.93
N LEU A 326 -25.40 -4.63 -14.21
CA LEU A 326 -26.00 -3.89 -15.31
C LEU A 326 -27.25 -4.63 -15.78
N THR A 327 -28.34 -3.89 -16.01
CA THR A 327 -29.53 -4.43 -16.68
C THR A 327 -29.23 -4.75 -18.14
N ASP A 328 -30.05 -5.59 -18.77
CA ASP A 328 -29.92 -5.93 -20.20
C ASP A 328 -29.87 -4.70 -21.12
N VAL A 329 -30.64 -3.66 -20.78
CA VAL A 329 -30.68 -2.38 -21.51
C VAL A 329 -29.37 -1.62 -21.36
N GLU A 330 -28.82 -1.57 -20.15
CA GLU A 330 -27.52 -0.93 -19.87
C GLU A 330 -26.39 -1.67 -20.58
N TRP A 331 -26.41 -3.00 -20.55
CA TRP A 331 -25.46 -3.84 -21.28
C TRP A 331 -25.54 -3.62 -22.78
N SER A 332 -26.73 -3.59 -23.37
CA SER A 332 -26.92 -3.33 -24.80
C SER A 332 -26.29 -2.00 -25.20
N LYS A 333 -26.61 -0.92 -24.46
CA LYS A 333 -26.06 0.41 -24.75
C LYS A 333 -24.54 0.44 -24.60
N PHE A 334 -23.99 -0.21 -23.58
CA PHE A 334 -22.54 -0.25 -23.39
C PHE A 334 -21.84 -1.06 -24.50
N LYS A 335 -22.39 -2.21 -24.90
CA LYS A 335 -21.89 -3.01 -26.03
C LYS A 335 -21.96 -2.24 -27.36
N ASP A 336 -22.95 -1.37 -27.55
CA ASP A 336 -23.03 -0.48 -28.72
C ASP A 336 -21.87 0.54 -28.73
N VAL A 337 -21.60 1.17 -27.59
CA VAL A 337 -20.47 2.12 -27.45
C VAL A 337 -19.13 1.42 -27.69
N LEU A 338 -18.92 0.23 -27.11
CA LEU A 338 -17.71 -0.56 -27.34
C LEU A 338 -17.57 -0.96 -28.80
N SER A 339 -18.64 -1.44 -29.43
CA SER A 339 -18.64 -1.83 -30.86
C SER A 339 -18.26 -0.66 -31.76
N HIS A 340 -18.89 0.50 -31.54
CA HIS A 340 -18.60 1.73 -32.28
C HIS A 340 -17.14 2.15 -32.12
N THR A 341 -16.61 2.09 -30.89
CA THR A 341 -15.22 2.44 -30.59
C THR A 341 -14.24 1.48 -31.28
N ILE A 342 -14.50 0.17 -31.22
CA ILE A 342 -13.69 -0.85 -31.88
C ILE A 342 -13.66 -0.64 -33.40
N GLU A 343 -14.81 -0.36 -34.01
CA GLU A 343 -14.91 -0.06 -35.44
C GLU A 343 -14.11 1.18 -35.83
N ASN A 344 -14.21 2.25 -35.04
CA ASN A 344 -13.43 3.48 -35.27
C ASN A 344 -11.93 3.24 -35.13
N ILE A 345 -11.49 2.46 -34.14
CA ILE A 345 -10.08 2.07 -33.98
C ILE A 345 -9.60 1.29 -35.21
N LYS A 346 -10.36 0.28 -35.65
CA LYS A 346 -10.00 -0.55 -36.81
C LYS A 346 -10.00 0.25 -38.11
N LYS A 347 -10.94 1.18 -38.28
CA LYS A 347 -11.08 2.00 -39.50
C LYS A 347 -9.95 3.02 -39.66
N ASN A 348 -9.52 3.65 -38.57
CA ASN A 348 -8.45 4.64 -38.60
C ASN A 348 -7.06 4.00 -38.68
N GLY A 349 -6.90 2.79 -38.14
CA GLY A 349 -5.64 2.05 -38.20
C GLY A 349 -4.56 2.64 -37.28
N VAL A 350 -3.31 2.20 -37.49
CA VAL A 350 -2.17 2.60 -36.66
C VAL A 350 -1.73 4.00 -37.05
N LYS A 351 -1.50 4.86 -36.05
CA LYS A 351 -0.88 6.17 -36.23
C LYS A 351 0.54 5.97 -36.78
N LEU A 352 0.84 6.54 -37.94
CA LEU A 352 2.18 6.50 -38.50
C LEU A 352 3.11 7.33 -37.61
N SER A 353 4.27 6.80 -37.24
CA SER A 353 5.28 7.63 -36.59
C SER A 353 5.76 8.68 -37.59
N ASP A 354 5.78 9.95 -37.17
CA ASP A 354 6.53 10.99 -37.85
C ASP A 354 8.03 10.72 -37.63
N ASP A 355 8.55 9.65 -38.22
CA ASP A 355 9.99 9.44 -38.38
C ASP A 355 10.39 10.03 -39.73
N ASN A 356 10.75 11.31 -39.71
CA ASN A 356 11.60 11.99 -40.68
C ASN A 356 12.78 12.62 -39.95
#